data_AF-A0A9E2RIR3-F1
#
_entry.id   AF-A0A9E2RIR3-F1
#
_cell.length_a   1.000
_cell.length_b   1.000
_cell.length_c   1.000
_cell.angle_alpha   90.00
_cell.angle_beta   90.00
_cell.angle_gamma   90.00
#
_symmetry.space_group_name_H-M   'P 1'
#
loop_
_entity.id
_entity.type
_entity.pdbx_description
1 polymer ?
#
loop_
_entity_poly.entity_id
_entity_poly.type
_entity_poly.pdbx_seq_one_letter_code
_entity_poly.pdbx_strand_id
1 'polypeptide(L)'
;MKFRWIWFVGGLVCQGALLACVAQETPGLISSPAPQGTGGSVDPLAVAITNTVHFSTPDGQDALIEPGSYRVESSGKDRLRLTTADGKTTTIIQAAAVTHQAKLAQATASTVPDGDNPGVMHVVLAQPDGTALSAAGSSSGVQGRGGIPAVSSVTFQRNLVSAAICGKSDTTTSPPYPFIYGLTSTGILKWYRHDDPWNGSARWTGPRDVLSPLQGLLMMFSTPYADTGEMYTIGFDGRLRWYAEAHTPQSASPQPLAREPGYNGGWAGPSLLPRNMAGYKQVFAGHSDHSQAGIRTTILYAITPQGELHWFKYKGAINGAPDSGYWEGPRPIGTNWQHFKHVFSIGAGIIYAVDYNGTVSWYLHEGLYDGTGRWLGPKIVNSGWTNFQSMFSPGLGIIYGITNTGDLLWFRHRGWEIGQNTSQDGCAWAGPNKVGNGWQEFPFVFANLPLGPYN
;
A
#
# COMPACT_ATOMS: atom_id res chain seq x y z
N MET A 1 13.88 27.84 -43.17
CA MET A 1 14.74 27.88 -41.98
C MET A 1 15.17 26.46 -41.66
N LYS A 2 16.44 26.12 -41.93
CA LYS A 2 17.04 24.79 -41.72
C LYS A 2 17.91 24.88 -40.47
N PHE A 3 17.61 24.10 -39.43
CA PHE A 3 18.51 23.96 -38.28
C PHE A 3 19.35 22.70 -38.44
N ARG A 4 20.68 22.89 -38.56
CA ARG A 4 21.72 21.86 -38.50
C ARG A 4 21.99 21.55 -37.03
N TRP A 5 22.06 20.27 -36.68
CA TRP A 5 22.66 19.80 -35.43
C TRP A 5 24.12 19.45 -35.69
N ILE A 6 25.03 20.07 -34.93
CA ILE A 6 26.47 19.77 -34.90
C ILE A 6 26.71 18.83 -33.72
N TRP A 7 27.33 17.68 -34.00
CA TRP A 7 27.88 16.79 -32.99
C TRP A 7 29.24 17.32 -32.52
N PHE A 8 29.47 17.35 -31.21
CA PHE A 8 30.83 17.46 -30.66
C PHE A 8 31.24 16.11 -30.06
N VAL A 9 32.26 15.52 -30.69
CA VAL A 9 33.10 14.46 -30.14
C VAL A 9 34.47 15.08 -29.93
N GLY A 10 35.06 14.86 -28.76
CA GLY A 10 36.44 15.25 -28.42
C GLY A 10 36.50 15.52 -26.92
N GLY A 11 37.35 14.88 -26.13
CA GLY A 11 38.65 14.29 -26.43
C GLY A 11 39.52 14.68 -25.23
N LEU A 12 39.80 13.72 -24.36
CA LEU A 12 40.60 13.93 -23.16
C LEU A 12 42.05 14.20 -23.58
N VAL A 13 42.57 15.39 -23.30
CA VAL A 13 44.00 15.70 -23.37
C VAL A 13 44.53 15.69 -21.94
N CYS A 14 45.39 14.73 -21.61
CA CYS A 14 46.25 14.80 -20.44
C CYS A 14 47.70 15.00 -20.91
N GLN A 15 48.22 16.22 -20.74
CA GLN A 15 49.65 16.47 -20.60
C GLN A 15 49.96 16.63 -19.12
N GLY A 16 51.01 15.94 -18.67
CA GLY A 16 51.35 15.83 -17.26
C GLY A 16 52.17 16.99 -16.70
N ALA A 17 52.18 17.06 -15.37
CA ALA A 17 53.32 17.51 -14.59
C ALA A 17 53.19 16.85 -13.20
N LEU A 18 54.28 16.21 -12.76
CA LEU A 18 54.41 15.58 -11.46
C LEU A 18 54.22 16.60 -10.33
N LEU A 19 53.36 16.29 -9.37
CA LEU A 19 53.54 16.69 -7.98
C LEU A 19 53.21 15.48 -7.09
N ALA A 20 54.14 15.19 -6.18
CA ALA A 20 54.10 14.07 -5.26
C ALA A 20 52.86 14.14 -4.36
N CYS A 21 52.07 13.07 -4.35
CA CYS A 21 50.99 12.88 -3.39
C CYS A 21 51.52 12.09 -2.19
N VAL A 22 51.54 12.73 -1.03
CA VAL A 22 51.70 12.07 0.27
C VAL A 22 50.41 11.27 0.53
N ALA A 23 50.54 9.98 0.80
CA ALA A 23 49.43 9.13 1.18
C ALA A 23 48.88 9.59 2.55
N GLN A 24 47.70 10.21 2.56
CA GLN A 24 46.87 10.30 3.75
C GLN A 24 45.96 9.08 3.77
N GLU A 25 46.20 8.20 4.74
CA GLU A 25 45.33 7.08 5.07
C GLU A 25 43.92 7.61 5.37
N THR A 26 42.92 7.11 4.65
CA THR A 26 41.52 7.31 5.00
C THR A 26 41.25 6.58 6.30
N PRO A 27 40.59 7.20 7.31
CA PRO A 27 40.15 6.48 8.48
C PRO A 27 39.17 5.40 8.04
N GLY A 28 39.54 4.13 8.26
CA GLY A 28 38.69 2.99 8.02
C GLY A 28 37.34 3.18 8.71
N LEU A 29 36.26 2.90 7.97
CA LEU A 29 34.95 2.71 8.55
C LEU A 29 35.03 1.54 9.53
N ILE A 30 35.08 1.87 10.81
CA ILE A 30 34.90 0.91 11.89
C ILE A 30 33.47 0.37 11.70
N SER A 31 33.38 -0.88 11.25
CA SER A 31 32.14 -1.64 11.25
C SER A 31 31.66 -1.74 12.70
N SER A 32 30.66 -0.93 13.06
CA SER A 32 29.92 -1.19 14.29
C SER A 32 29.18 -2.52 14.10
N PRO A 33 29.34 -3.50 14.99
CA PRO A 33 28.54 -4.72 14.92
C PRO A 33 27.07 -4.31 15.06
N ALA A 34 26.24 -4.89 14.19
CA ALA A 34 24.79 -4.80 14.30
C ALA A 34 24.36 -5.07 15.74
N PRO A 35 23.41 -4.31 16.32
CA PRO A 35 22.85 -4.67 17.61
C PRO A 35 22.25 -6.06 17.46
N GLN A 36 22.87 -7.05 18.09
CA GLN A 36 22.30 -8.37 18.26
C GLN A 36 21.01 -8.17 19.05
N GLY A 37 19.87 -8.42 18.40
CA GLY A 37 18.57 -8.33 19.01
C GLY A 37 18.45 -9.35 20.13
N THR A 38 18.58 -8.90 21.37
CA THR A 38 17.94 -9.57 22.49
C THR A 38 16.44 -9.31 22.35
N GLY A 39 15.64 -10.38 22.22
CA GLY A 39 14.18 -10.31 22.09
C GLY A 39 13.55 -9.60 23.28
N GLY A 40 13.40 -8.29 23.17
CA GLY A 40 12.59 -7.48 24.07
C GLY A 40 11.12 -7.68 23.73
N SER A 41 10.38 -8.27 24.66
CA SER A 41 8.91 -8.30 24.60
C SER A 41 8.39 -6.86 24.50
N VAL A 42 7.78 -6.50 23.37
CA VAL A 42 7.03 -5.24 23.25
C VAL A 42 5.89 -5.27 24.27
N ASP A 43 5.83 -4.30 25.19
CA ASP A 43 4.74 -4.21 26.17
C ASP A 43 3.44 -3.85 25.42
N PRO A 44 2.44 -4.76 25.36
CA PRO A 44 1.20 -4.52 24.63
C PRO A 44 0.37 -3.38 25.23
N LEU A 45 0.69 -2.95 26.45
CA LEU A 45 0.01 -1.86 27.13
C LEU A 45 0.71 -0.51 26.94
N ALA A 46 1.80 -0.43 26.16
CA ALA A 46 2.51 0.81 25.91
C ALA A 46 1.95 1.58 24.70
N VAL A 47 1.87 2.90 24.81
CA VAL A 47 1.53 3.83 23.72
C VAL A 47 2.54 4.97 23.65
N ALA A 48 2.78 5.50 22.45
CA ALA A 48 3.52 6.75 22.28
C ALA A 48 2.57 7.92 22.01
N ILE A 49 2.82 9.02 22.70
CA ILE A 49 2.20 10.32 22.49
C ILE A 49 3.29 11.21 21.89
N THR A 50 3.06 11.77 20.70
CA THR A 50 4.10 12.46 19.91
C THR A 50 4.07 13.97 20.02
N ASN A 51 2.94 14.53 20.45
CA ASN A 51 2.74 15.95 20.70
C ASN A 51 2.11 16.09 22.08
N THR A 52 2.23 17.27 22.70
CA THR A 52 1.49 17.57 23.93
C THR A 52 -0.01 17.47 23.66
N VAL A 53 -0.73 16.68 24.47
CA VAL A 53 -2.17 16.47 24.33
C VAL A 53 -2.86 16.73 25.65
N HIS A 54 -3.97 17.45 25.57
CA HIS A 54 -4.84 17.77 26.68
C HIS A 54 -5.94 16.72 26.82
N PHE A 55 -6.05 16.08 27.98
CA PHE A 55 -7.11 15.12 28.31
C PHE A 55 -7.94 15.65 29.48
N SER A 56 -9.20 15.23 29.59
CA SER A 56 -9.96 15.48 30.83
C SER A 56 -9.54 14.50 31.92
N THR A 57 -9.32 14.99 33.12
CA THR A 57 -9.26 14.16 34.33
C THR A 57 -10.69 13.78 34.79
N PRO A 58 -10.84 12.81 35.70
CA PRO A 58 -12.17 12.41 36.20
C PRO A 58 -12.92 13.50 37.00
N ASP A 59 -12.22 14.48 37.53
CA ASP A 59 -12.76 15.67 38.19
C ASP A 59 -13.00 16.84 37.21
N GLY A 60 -12.85 16.61 35.90
CA GLY A 60 -13.12 17.58 34.84
C GLY A 60 -12.04 18.64 34.66
N GLN A 61 -10.86 18.45 35.24
CA GLN A 61 -9.69 19.30 35.04
C GLN A 61 -8.93 18.91 33.77
N ASP A 62 -8.03 19.78 33.37
CA ASP A 62 -7.16 19.56 32.21
C ASP A 62 -5.90 18.80 32.64
N ALA A 63 -5.69 17.61 32.08
CA ALA A 63 -4.48 16.82 32.20
C ALA A 63 -3.63 16.99 30.94
N LEU A 64 -2.53 17.71 31.09
CA LEU A 64 -1.56 17.92 30.03
C LEU A 64 -0.58 16.75 30.00
N ILE A 65 -0.58 15.99 28.91
CA ILE A 65 0.30 14.84 28.69
C ILE A 65 1.34 15.23 27.64
N GLU A 66 2.60 15.27 28.06
CA GLU A 66 3.72 15.62 27.19
C GLU A 66 4.08 14.49 26.22
N PRO A 67 4.84 14.78 25.14
CA PRO A 67 5.38 13.75 24.27
C PRO A 67 6.21 12.72 25.05
N GLY A 68 5.93 11.45 24.85
CA GLY A 68 6.57 10.37 25.60
C GLY A 68 5.94 9.01 25.38
N SER A 69 6.56 7.99 25.98
CA SER A 69 6.02 6.64 26.04
C SER A 69 5.32 6.40 27.37
N TYR A 70 4.10 5.87 27.30
CA TYR A 70 3.22 5.68 28.45
C TYR A 70 2.68 4.27 28.45
N ARG A 71 2.72 3.62 29.61
CA ARG A 71 1.96 2.41 29.87
C ARG A 71 0.53 2.78 30.24
N VAL A 72 -0.44 2.12 29.60
CA VAL A 72 -1.86 2.39 29.72
C VAL A 72 -2.54 1.23 30.43
N GLU A 73 -3.20 1.54 31.55
CA GLU A 73 -3.93 0.57 32.34
C GLU A 73 -5.34 1.06 32.62
N SER A 74 -6.25 0.13 32.85
CA SER A 74 -7.57 0.47 33.38
C SER A 74 -7.42 0.91 34.83
N SER A 75 -8.07 2.02 35.17
CA SER A 75 -8.22 2.50 36.55
C SER A 75 -9.70 2.60 36.92
N GLY A 76 -10.47 1.56 36.59
CA GLY A 76 -11.93 1.52 36.75
C GLY A 76 -12.66 1.34 35.42
N LYS A 77 -13.99 1.53 35.43
CA LYS A 77 -14.85 1.29 34.25
C LYS A 77 -14.89 2.45 33.26
N ASP A 78 -14.32 3.59 33.62
CA ASP A 78 -14.42 4.85 32.88
C ASP A 78 -13.13 5.67 32.99
N ARG A 79 -11.99 5.05 33.31
CA ARG A 79 -10.73 5.76 33.53
C ARG A 79 -9.54 4.97 33.00
N LEU A 80 -8.59 5.69 32.44
CA LEU A 80 -7.28 5.17 32.07
C LEU A 80 -6.20 5.77 32.96
N ARG A 81 -5.25 4.93 33.36
CA ARG A 81 -4.01 5.32 34.03
C ARG A 81 -2.90 5.31 33.00
N LEU A 82 -2.25 6.46 32.81
CA LEU A 82 -1.05 6.61 31.99
C LEU A 82 0.14 6.75 32.93
N THR A 83 1.05 5.79 32.88
CA THR A 83 2.30 5.82 33.63
C THR A 83 3.45 5.98 32.65
N THR A 84 4.33 6.95 32.86
CA THR A 84 5.51 7.13 32.00
C THR A 84 6.36 5.86 31.97
N ALA A 85 7.06 5.59 30.86
CA ALA A 85 7.86 4.38 30.69
C ALA A 85 8.95 4.20 31.77
N ASP A 86 9.41 5.30 32.39
CA ASP A 86 10.34 5.27 33.53
C ASP A 86 9.66 5.02 34.89
N GLY A 87 8.34 4.87 34.91
CA GLY A 87 7.51 4.60 36.08
C GLY A 87 7.30 5.80 37.03
N LYS A 88 7.86 6.97 36.74
CA LYS A 88 7.94 8.08 37.71
C LYS A 88 6.68 8.92 37.79
N THR A 89 5.99 9.11 36.67
CA THR A 89 4.82 9.98 36.59
C THR A 89 3.60 9.15 36.22
N THR A 90 2.52 9.33 36.97
CA THR A 90 1.25 8.66 36.69
C THR A 90 0.13 9.70 36.64
N THR A 91 -0.65 9.66 35.56
CA THR A 91 -1.79 10.54 35.34
C THR A 91 -3.04 9.71 35.08
N ILE A 92 -4.17 10.09 35.68
CA ILE A 92 -5.47 9.44 35.43
C ILE A 92 -6.30 10.35 34.53
N ILE A 93 -6.77 9.79 33.42
CA ILE A 93 -7.61 10.47 32.44
C ILE A 93 -8.99 9.80 32.36
N GLN A 94 -10.01 10.62 32.13
CA GLN A 94 -11.39 10.18 31.92
C GLN A 94 -11.51 9.45 30.58
N ALA A 95 -12.18 8.31 30.60
CA ALA A 95 -12.40 7.46 29.44
C ALA A 95 -13.88 7.04 29.34
N ALA A 96 -14.30 6.68 28.13
CA ALA A 96 -15.60 6.09 27.87
C ALA A 96 -15.45 4.60 27.53
N ALA A 97 -16.41 3.79 27.96
CA ALA A 97 -16.48 2.39 27.56
C ALA A 97 -16.92 2.28 26.08
N VAL A 98 -16.21 1.46 25.31
CA VAL A 98 -16.50 1.15 23.91
C VAL A 98 -16.36 -0.35 23.65
N THR A 99 -16.80 -0.83 22.49
CA THR A 99 -16.70 -2.24 22.08
C THR A 99 -15.97 -2.41 20.75
N HIS A 100 -15.38 -3.59 20.52
CA HIS A 100 -14.74 -3.98 19.27
C HIS A 100 -15.00 -5.45 18.94
N GLN A 101 -14.81 -5.82 17.67
CA GLN A 101 -14.83 -7.23 17.23
C GLN A 101 -13.44 -7.76 16.83
N ALA A 102 -12.38 -6.99 17.11
CA ALA A 102 -11.01 -7.46 16.89
C ALA A 102 -10.71 -8.70 17.77
N LYS A 103 -10.13 -9.76 17.20
CA LYS A 103 -9.65 -10.93 17.95
C LYS A 103 -8.28 -10.61 18.56
N LEU A 104 -8.24 -10.38 19.87
CA LEU A 104 -7.00 -10.08 20.59
C LEU A 104 -6.59 -11.26 21.46
N ALA A 105 -5.29 -11.59 21.48
CA ALA A 105 -4.75 -12.62 22.37
C ALA A 105 -4.58 -12.11 23.82
N GLN A 106 -4.37 -10.81 23.99
CA GLN A 106 -4.18 -10.14 25.28
C GLN A 106 -4.64 -8.67 25.19
N ALA A 107 -4.77 -8.01 26.34
CA ALA A 107 -5.12 -6.59 26.37
C ALA A 107 -4.09 -5.75 25.62
N THR A 108 -4.54 -4.77 24.86
CA THR A 108 -3.69 -3.98 23.95
C THR A 108 -4.06 -2.51 24.02
N ALA A 109 -3.07 -1.64 24.21
CA ALA A 109 -3.24 -0.19 24.18
C ALA A 109 -2.87 0.40 22.82
N SER A 110 -3.55 1.46 22.39
CA SER A 110 -3.25 2.16 21.14
C SER A 110 -3.66 3.63 21.21
N THR A 111 -2.96 4.48 20.46
CA THR A 111 -3.46 5.82 20.12
C THR A 111 -4.28 5.74 18.82
N VAL A 112 -5.35 6.53 18.73
CA VAL A 112 -6.32 6.53 17.61
C VAL A 112 -6.65 7.98 17.27
N PRO A 113 -6.16 8.54 16.15
CA PRO A 113 -6.58 9.86 15.69
C PRO A 113 -8.09 9.88 15.37
N ASP A 114 -8.76 10.98 15.69
CA ASP A 114 -10.14 11.21 15.25
C ASP A 114 -10.13 11.74 13.80
N GLY A 115 -10.86 11.05 12.92
CA GLY A 115 -10.94 11.41 11.49
C GLY A 115 -11.84 12.60 11.21
N ASP A 116 -12.82 12.86 12.07
CA ASP A 116 -13.78 13.97 11.91
C ASP A 116 -13.27 15.26 12.57
N ASN A 117 -12.33 15.15 13.52
CA ASN A 117 -11.78 16.28 14.27
C ASN A 117 -10.23 16.31 14.19
N PRO A 118 -9.65 17.03 13.21
CA PRO A 118 -8.21 17.23 13.13
C PRO A 118 -7.68 17.90 14.41
N GLY A 119 -6.78 17.22 15.12
CA GLY A 119 -6.25 17.66 16.41
C GLY A 119 -6.80 16.91 17.63
N VAL A 120 -7.79 16.03 17.43
CA VAL A 120 -8.26 15.09 18.45
C VAL A 120 -7.62 13.72 18.24
N MET A 121 -7.17 13.10 19.34
CA MET A 121 -6.70 11.72 19.38
C MET A 121 -7.29 11.00 20.58
N HIS A 122 -7.36 9.67 20.52
CA HIS A 122 -7.85 8.85 21.59
C HIS A 122 -6.77 7.90 22.07
N VAL A 123 -6.63 7.75 23.39
CA VAL A 123 -5.88 6.63 23.99
C VAL A 123 -6.90 5.56 24.30
N VAL A 124 -6.69 4.36 23.75
CA VAL A 124 -7.63 3.25 23.89
C VAL A 124 -6.94 2.04 24.49
N LEU A 125 -7.58 1.40 25.45
CA LEU A 125 -7.18 0.11 26.02
C LEU A 125 -8.23 -0.94 25.66
N ALA A 126 -7.87 -1.89 24.80
CA ALA A 126 -8.71 -2.98 24.33
C ALA A 126 -8.51 -4.25 25.14
N GLN A 127 -9.57 -5.03 25.30
CA GLN A 127 -9.57 -6.30 26.03
C GLN A 127 -9.92 -7.47 25.09
N PRO A 128 -9.41 -8.69 25.33
CA PRO A 128 -9.74 -9.86 24.51
C PRO A 128 -11.24 -10.20 24.41
N ASP A 129 -12.04 -9.76 25.39
CA ASP A 129 -13.48 -10.01 25.47
C ASP A 129 -14.32 -9.09 24.57
N GLY A 130 -13.69 -8.21 23.79
CA GLY A 130 -14.37 -7.26 22.90
C GLY A 130 -14.76 -5.94 23.56
N THR A 131 -14.36 -5.70 24.82
CA THR A 131 -14.55 -4.43 25.52
C THR A 131 -13.31 -3.54 25.42
N ALA A 132 -13.50 -2.23 25.57
CA ALA A 132 -12.40 -1.29 25.60
C ALA A 132 -12.74 0.01 26.35
N LEU A 133 -11.71 0.75 26.74
CA LEU A 133 -11.80 2.11 27.29
C LEU A 133 -11.10 3.09 26.38
N SER A 134 -11.79 4.16 25.98
CA SER A 134 -11.28 5.21 25.09
C SER A 134 -11.31 6.57 25.78
N ALA A 135 -10.16 7.19 25.98
CA ALA A 135 -10.03 8.57 26.46
C ALA A 135 -9.69 9.50 25.28
N ALA A 136 -10.49 10.52 25.05
CA ALA A 136 -10.25 11.52 24.01
C ALA A 136 -9.38 12.66 24.55
N GLY A 137 -8.42 13.10 23.75
CA GLY A 137 -7.56 14.24 24.02
C GLY A 137 -7.40 15.14 22.78
N SER A 138 -7.09 16.41 23.02
CA SER A 138 -7.00 17.45 21.98
C SER A 138 -5.68 18.21 22.04
N SER A 139 -5.16 18.63 20.89
CA SER A 139 -4.00 19.53 20.80
C SER A 139 -4.35 21.01 21.02
N SER A 140 -5.64 21.36 21.15
CA SER A 140 -6.12 22.76 21.30
C SER A 140 -6.81 23.03 22.65
N GLY A 141 -6.71 22.10 23.60
CA GLY A 141 -7.35 22.19 24.93
C GLY A 141 -8.76 21.56 24.97
N VAL A 142 -9.22 21.19 26.17
CA VAL A 142 -10.49 20.46 26.38
C VAL A 142 -11.65 21.37 26.84
N GLN A 143 -11.39 22.60 27.27
CA GLN A 143 -12.43 23.53 27.73
C GLN A 143 -13.03 24.34 26.57
N GLY A 144 -14.17 23.87 26.03
CA GLY A 144 -14.99 24.69 25.12
C GLY A 144 -16.04 23.95 24.29
N ARG A 145 -16.05 22.61 24.29
CA ARG A 145 -17.03 21.82 23.52
C ARG A 145 -17.55 20.70 24.42
N GLY A 146 -18.86 20.52 24.47
CA GLY A 146 -19.48 19.39 25.17
C GLY A 146 -18.76 18.09 24.82
N GLY A 147 -18.63 17.20 25.82
CA GLY A 147 -17.70 16.07 25.83
C GLY A 147 -17.42 15.42 24.48
N ILE A 148 -16.15 15.25 24.16
CA ILE A 148 -15.70 14.60 22.92
C ILE A 148 -16.25 13.17 22.91
N PRO A 149 -17.05 12.78 21.90
CA PRO A 149 -17.65 11.46 21.84
C PRO A 149 -16.57 10.37 21.71
N ALA A 150 -16.88 9.16 22.19
CA ALA A 150 -15.97 8.03 22.11
C ALA A 150 -15.74 7.58 20.66
N VAL A 151 -14.56 7.02 20.37
CA VAL A 151 -14.23 6.47 19.03
C VAL A 151 -15.26 5.44 18.61
N SER A 152 -15.73 5.51 17.36
CA SER A 152 -16.60 4.46 16.81
C SER A 152 -15.88 3.10 16.78
N SER A 153 -16.62 2.01 17.00
CA SER A 153 -16.07 0.65 16.99
C SER A 153 -15.30 0.32 15.70
N VAL A 154 -15.70 0.91 14.57
CA VAL A 154 -15.07 0.73 13.26
C VAL A 154 -13.71 1.43 13.17
N THR A 155 -13.60 2.68 13.65
CA THR A 155 -12.34 3.44 13.69
C THR A 155 -11.35 2.83 14.70
N PHE A 156 -11.86 2.25 15.78
CA PHE A 156 -11.07 1.55 16.78
C PHE A 156 -10.55 0.19 16.29
N GLN A 157 -11.39 -0.61 15.62
CA GLN A 157 -10.96 -1.87 15.00
C GLN A 157 -9.85 -1.69 13.97
N ARG A 158 -9.85 -0.58 13.22
CA ARG A 158 -8.80 -0.25 12.24
C ARG A 158 -7.44 0.04 12.90
N ASN A 159 -7.43 0.61 14.11
CA ASN A 159 -6.18 1.03 14.79
C ASN A 159 -5.60 -0.01 15.77
N LEU A 160 -6.37 -0.99 16.26
CA LEU A 160 -5.80 -2.11 17.04
C LEU A 160 -4.84 -2.98 16.21
N VAL A 161 -4.93 -2.92 14.88
CA VAL A 161 -3.99 -3.58 13.96
C VAL A 161 -2.61 -2.89 13.97
N SER A 162 -2.52 -1.62 14.39
CA SER A 162 -1.29 -0.80 14.43
C SER A 162 -0.29 -1.23 15.51
N ALA A 163 -0.74 -1.73 16.66
CA ALA A 163 0.12 -2.13 17.78
C ALA A 163 0.84 -3.49 17.56
N ALA A 164 0.44 -4.26 16.54
CA ALA A 164 0.97 -5.61 16.26
C ALA A 164 1.99 -5.67 15.10
N ILE A 165 2.38 -4.53 14.50
CA ILE A 165 3.07 -4.49 13.21
C ILE A 165 4.52 -5.01 13.26
N CYS A 166 5.21 -4.92 14.40
CA CYS A 166 6.56 -5.49 14.55
C CYS A 166 6.57 -6.94 15.06
N GLY A 167 5.45 -7.43 15.61
CA GLY A 167 5.28 -8.78 16.13
C GLY A 167 4.53 -9.75 15.22
N LYS A 168 3.97 -9.28 14.09
CA LYS A 168 3.43 -10.15 13.03
C LYS A 168 4.59 -10.92 12.40
N SER A 169 4.98 -12.02 13.03
CA SER A 169 5.51 -13.15 12.29
C SER A 169 4.43 -13.54 11.29
N ASP A 170 4.76 -13.48 10.01
CA ASP A 170 3.91 -13.96 8.93
C ASP A 170 3.89 -15.50 9.05
N THR A 171 3.11 -16.00 10.00
CA THR A 171 2.95 -17.43 10.31
C THR A 171 2.00 -18.12 9.35
N THR A 172 1.62 -17.43 8.27
CA THR A 172 0.94 -18.04 7.14
C THR A 172 1.87 -19.10 6.56
N THR A 173 1.50 -20.37 6.71
CA THR A 173 2.35 -21.52 6.32
C THR A 173 2.52 -21.66 4.81
N SER A 174 1.83 -20.84 4.01
CA SER A 174 2.00 -20.69 2.55
C SER A 174 1.25 -19.43 2.08
N PRO A 175 1.83 -18.24 2.22
CA PRO A 175 1.16 -17.03 1.76
C PRO A 175 1.07 -16.97 0.22
N PRO A 176 0.13 -16.21 -0.35
CA PRO A 176 -0.08 -16.20 -1.79
C PRO A 176 1.15 -15.62 -2.50
N TYR A 177 1.48 -16.19 -3.66
CA TYR A 177 2.60 -15.75 -4.49
C TYR A 177 2.11 -14.82 -5.59
N PRO A 178 2.71 -13.63 -5.77
CA PRO A 178 2.32 -12.74 -6.84
C PRO A 178 2.88 -13.23 -8.17
N PHE A 179 2.08 -13.07 -9.21
CA PHE A 179 2.52 -13.18 -10.59
C PHE A 179 2.78 -11.77 -11.12
N ILE A 180 3.96 -11.55 -11.67
CA ILE A 180 4.39 -10.33 -12.32
C ILE A 180 4.44 -10.60 -13.82
N TYR A 181 3.87 -9.71 -14.61
CA TYR A 181 3.79 -9.85 -16.04
C TYR A 181 4.55 -8.72 -16.71
N GLY A 182 5.37 -9.06 -17.71
CA GLY A 182 6.13 -8.11 -18.53
C GLY A 182 5.79 -8.30 -20.00
N LEU A 183 5.40 -7.23 -20.69
CA LEU A 183 5.19 -7.26 -22.13
C LEU A 183 6.52 -6.95 -22.82
N THR A 184 7.02 -7.84 -23.68
CA THR A 184 8.22 -7.55 -24.48
C THR A 184 7.92 -6.50 -25.55
N SER A 185 8.95 -5.82 -26.05
CA SER A 185 8.83 -4.90 -27.20
C SER A 185 8.30 -5.58 -28.48
N THR A 186 8.43 -6.90 -28.60
CA THR A 186 7.88 -7.70 -29.70
C THR A 186 6.39 -8.06 -29.51
N GLY A 187 5.82 -7.76 -28.34
CA GLY A 187 4.42 -8.02 -28.03
C GLY A 187 4.14 -9.39 -27.41
N ILE A 188 5.14 -10.02 -26.78
CA ILE A 188 4.97 -11.27 -26.05
C ILE A 188 4.79 -10.95 -24.57
N LEU A 189 3.64 -11.32 -24.00
CA LEU A 189 3.40 -11.22 -22.57
C LEU A 189 4.02 -12.42 -21.86
N LYS A 190 4.97 -12.14 -20.98
CA LYS A 190 5.63 -13.12 -20.11
C LYS A 190 5.11 -12.99 -18.68
N TRP A 191 5.03 -14.09 -17.94
CA TRP A 191 4.84 -14.06 -16.49
C TRP A 191 6.05 -14.60 -15.72
N TYR A 192 6.18 -14.11 -14.49
CA TYR A 192 7.18 -14.46 -13.48
C TYR A 192 6.48 -14.59 -12.13
N ARG A 193 6.75 -15.64 -11.36
CA ARG A 193 6.25 -15.75 -9.98
C ARG A 193 7.39 -15.46 -9.03
N HIS A 194 7.15 -14.55 -8.10
CA HIS A 194 8.08 -14.30 -7.01
C HIS A 194 7.79 -15.31 -5.90
N ASP A 195 8.73 -16.22 -5.62
CA ASP A 195 8.53 -17.37 -4.72
C ASP A 195 8.76 -17.03 -3.24
N ASP A 196 9.30 -15.86 -2.94
CA ASP A 196 9.49 -15.37 -1.56
C ASP A 196 9.16 -13.86 -1.42
N PRO A 197 7.93 -13.47 -1.80
CA PRO A 197 7.53 -12.06 -1.90
C PRO A 197 7.30 -11.42 -0.53
N TRP A 198 7.37 -12.19 0.55
CA TRP A 198 7.09 -11.74 1.93
C TRP A 198 8.35 -11.34 2.68
N ASN A 199 9.48 -11.96 2.31
CA ASN A 199 10.81 -11.63 2.81
C ASN A 199 11.66 -10.89 1.76
N GLY A 200 11.21 -10.89 0.50
CA GLY A 200 11.84 -10.14 -0.58
C GLY A 200 13.19 -10.74 -1.00
N SER A 201 13.32 -12.06 -1.03
CA SER A 201 14.49 -12.72 -1.61
C SER A 201 14.33 -12.90 -3.13
N ALA A 202 15.43 -12.92 -3.87
CA ALA A 202 15.42 -13.00 -5.33
C ALA A 202 15.11 -14.42 -5.87
N ARG A 203 14.04 -15.04 -5.39
CA ARG A 203 13.59 -16.39 -5.79
C ARG A 203 12.43 -16.28 -6.76
N TRP A 204 12.59 -16.91 -7.92
CA TRP A 204 11.65 -16.79 -9.04
C TRP A 204 11.36 -18.11 -9.72
N THR A 205 10.14 -18.22 -10.22
CA THR A 205 9.69 -19.24 -11.17
C THR A 205 9.26 -18.56 -12.48
N GLY A 206 9.60 -19.15 -13.63
CA GLY A 206 9.42 -18.56 -14.96
C GLY A 206 10.76 -18.07 -15.55
N PRO A 207 10.75 -17.28 -16.65
CA PRO A 207 9.58 -16.77 -17.37
C PRO A 207 8.82 -17.83 -18.16
N ARG A 208 7.53 -17.55 -18.43
CA ARG A 208 6.76 -18.26 -19.46
C ARG A 208 5.95 -17.30 -20.30
N ASP A 209 5.83 -17.61 -21.58
CA ASP A 209 5.00 -16.86 -22.53
C ASP A 209 3.53 -17.27 -22.34
N VAL A 210 2.64 -16.30 -22.17
CA VAL A 210 1.21 -16.55 -21.86
C VAL A 210 0.23 -15.90 -22.80
N LEU A 211 0.66 -14.87 -23.54
CA LEU A 211 -0.17 -14.24 -24.55
C LEU A 211 0.70 -13.53 -25.59
N SER A 212 0.38 -13.72 -26.86
CA SER A 212 1.03 -13.00 -27.96
C SER A 212 0.17 -13.08 -29.22
N PRO A 213 0.21 -12.06 -30.11
CA PRO A 213 0.87 -10.77 -29.92
C PRO A 213 -0.05 -9.75 -29.23
N LEU A 214 0.54 -8.91 -28.37
CA LEU A 214 -0.07 -7.68 -27.87
C LEU A 214 0.73 -6.47 -28.38
N GLN A 215 0.11 -5.65 -29.22
CA GLN A 215 0.76 -4.49 -29.84
C GLN A 215 -0.19 -3.29 -29.88
N GLY A 216 0.38 -2.10 -30.13
CA GLY A 216 -0.38 -0.87 -30.29
C GLY A 216 -1.07 -0.39 -29.02
N LEU A 217 -0.42 -0.58 -27.86
CA LEU A 217 -0.98 -0.26 -26.55
C LEU A 217 -0.51 1.10 -26.03
N LEU A 218 -1.45 1.86 -25.47
CA LEU A 218 -1.19 3.04 -24.64
C LEU A 218 -0.95 2.64 -23.19
N MET A 219 -1.75 1.72 -22.67
CA MET A 219 -1.73 1.34 -21.27
C MET A 219 -2.08 -0.14 -21.10
N MET A 220 -1.53 -0.74 -20.05
CA MET A 220 -1.78 -2.11 -19.65
C MET A 220 -1.70 -2.17 -18.12
N PHE A 221 -2.72 -2.75 -17.50
CA PHE A 221 -2.82 -2.81 -16.04
C PHE A 221 -3.72 -3.98 -15.62
N SER A 222 -3.66 -4.33 -14.35
CA SER A 222 -4.49 -5.36 -13.75
C SER A 222 -5.08 -4.89 -12.43
N THR A 223 -5.99 -5.68 -11.88
CA THR A 223 -6.56 -5.48 -10.56
C THR A 223 -5.60 -6.07 -9.52
N PRO A 224 -5.03 -5.24 -8.63
CA PRO A 224 -4.29 -5.77 -7.49
C PRO A 224 -5.28 -6.52 -6.59
N TYR A 225 -4.82 -7.61 -5.97
CA TYR A 225 -5.63 -8.38 -5.02
C TYR A 225 -7.00 -8.83 -5.59
N ALA A 226 -6.99 -9.75 -6.56
CA ALA A 226 -8.21 -10.24 -7.22
C ALA A 226 -8.27 -11.78 -7.21
N ASP A 227 -9.50 -12.30 -7.06
CA ASP A 227 -9.79 -13.75 -6.99
C ASP A 227 -9.59 -14.48 -8.33
N THR A 228 -9.53 -13.73 -9.44
CA THR A 228 -9.35 -14.27 -10.79
C THR A 228 -8.36 -13.38 -11.52
N GLY A 229 -7.34 -13.93 -12.17
CA GLY A 229 -6.39 -13.12 -12.94
C GLY A 229 -7.10 -12.29 -13.99
N GLU A 230 -6.99 -10.96 -13.89
CA GLU A 230 -7.62 -10.02 -14.82
C GLU A 230 -6.60 -9.05 -15.36
N MET A 231 -6.79 -8.66 -16.61
CA MET A 231 -5.90 -7.73 -17.29
C MET A 231 -6.72 -6.83 -18.19
N TYR A 232 -6.33 -5.57 -18.24
CA TYR A 232 -6.93 -4.54 -19.06
C TYR A 232 -5.88 -3.92 -19.96
N THR A 233 -6.29 -3.59 -21.18
CA THR A 233 -5.44 -2.84 -22.10
C THR A 233 -6.22 -1.69 -22.73
N ILE A 234 -5.54 -0.59 -22.99
CA ILE A 234 -6.04 0.52 -23.80
C ILE A 234 -5.15 0.60 -25.03
N GLY A 235 -5.73 0.43 -26.22
CA GLY A 235 -5.00 0.54 -27.49
C GLY A 235 -4.83 1.98 -27.95
N PHE A 236 -4.07 2.21 -29.02
CA PHE A 236 -4.00 3.52 -29.70
C PHE A 236 -5.35 4.01 -30.24
N ASP A 237 -6.31 3.10 -30.41
CA ASP A 237 -7.71 3.41 -30.71
C ASP A 237 -8.50 3.94 -29.50
N GLY A 238 -7.87 4.01 -28.33
CA GLY A 238 -8.43 4.46 -27.07
C GLY A 238 -9.41 3.49 -26.41
N ARG A 239 -9.68 2.34 -27.02
CA ARG A 239 -10.72 1.44 -26.53
C ARG A 239 -10.20 0.56 -25.40
N LEU A 240 -10.97 0.52 -24.31
CA LEU A 240 -10.70 -0.36 -23.17
C LEU A 240 -11.06 -1.81 -23.52
N ARG A 241 -10.11 -2.71 -23.30
CA ARG A 241 -10.26 -4.16 -23.49
C ARG A 241 -9.97 -4.87 -22.18
N TRP A 242 -10.67 -5.97 -21.96
CA TRP A 242 -10.51 -6.83 -20.80
C TRP A 242 -10.15 -8.25 -21.22
N TYR A 243 -9.31 -8.89 -20.42
CA TYR A 243 -8.90 -10.27 -20.57
C TYR A 243 -9.07 -10.99 -19.23
N ALA A 244 -9.55 -12.21 -19.29
CA ALA A 244 -9.58 -13.13 -18.16
C ALA A 244 -8.42 -14.12 -18.27
N GLU A 245 -7.80 -14.43 -17.15
CA GLU A 245 -6.92 -15.60 -17.06
C GLU A 245 -7.76 -16.86 -17.17
N ALA A 246 -7.44 -17.73 -18.12
CA ALA A 246 -8.20 -18.95 -18.36
C ALA A 246 -7.86 -20.00 -17.29
N HIS A 247 -8.65 -20.06 -16.23
CA HIS A 247 -8.62 -21.19 -15.30
C HIS A 247 -9.52 -22.31 -15.84
N THR A 248 -8.97 -23.51 -16.08
CA THR A 248 -9.82 -24.70 -16.19
C THR A 248 -10.53 -24.92 -14.85
N PRO A 249 -11.86 -25.18 -14.82
CA PRO A 249 -12.55 -25.50 -13.59
C PRO A 249 -11.89 -26.70 -12.90
N GLN A 250 -11.66 -26.56 -11.59
CA GLN A 250 -11.30 -27.59 -10.61
C GLN A 250 -11.31 -29.03 -11.13
N SER A 251 -10.12 -29.63 -11.23
CA SER A 251 -9.99 -30.97 -10.63
C SER A 251 -9.40 -30.77 -9.24
N ALA A 252 -9.88 -31.55 -8.27
CA ALA A 252 -9.40 -31.58 -6.89
C ALA A 252 -7.95 -32.11 -6.80
N SER A 253 -7.02 -31.49 -7.53
CA SER A 253 -5.60 -31.81 -7.47
C SER A 253 -4.99 -31.06 -6.29
N PRO A 254 -4.41 -31.76 -5.31
CA PRO A 254 -3.74 -31.14 -4.16
C PRO A 254 -2.39 -30.48 -4.53
N GLN A 255 -2.06 -30.37 -5.82
CA GLN A 255 -0.76 -29.88 -6.30
C GLN A 255 -0.81 -28.36 -6.57
N PRO A 256 0.06 -27.54 -5.93
CA PRO A 256 0.15 -26.09 -6.15
C PRO A 256 0.38 -25.67 -7.61
N LEU A 257 0.99 -26.54 -8.42
CA LEU A 257 1.37 -26.28 -9.81
C LEU A 257 0.17 -26.13 -10.78
N ALA A 258 -1.00 -26.69 -10.45
CA ALA A 258 -2.20 -26.59 -11.29
C ALA A 258 -2.85 -25.19 -11.27
N ARG A 259 -2.32 -24.26 -10.47
CA ARG A 259 -2.80 -22.86 -10.34
C ARG A 259 -1.87 -21.84 -11.02
N GLU A 260 -0.82 -22.29 -11.71
CA GLU A 260 0.07 -21.38 -12.44
C GLU A 260 -0.58 -20.87 -13.74
N PRO A 261 -0.47 -19.56 -14.04
CA PRO A 261 -0.87 -18.96 -15.32
C PRO A 261 -0.32 -19.76 -16.50
N GLY A 262 -1.19 -20.19 -17.42
CA GLY A 262 -0.76 -20.93 -18.61
C GLY A 262 -0.51 -22.43 -18.41
N TYR A 263 -0.68 -23.01 -17.21
CA TYR A 263 -0.55 -24.47 -17.03
C TYR A 263 -1.67 -25.26 -17.74
N ASN A 264 -2.88 -24.68 -17.82
CA ASN A 264 -4.07 -25.27 -18.47
C ASN A 264 -4.84 -24.27 -19.38
N GLY A 265 -4.29 -23.09 -19.65
CA GLY A 265 -4.94 -22.03 -20.42
C GLY A 265 -4.26 -20.69 -20.20
N GLY A 266 -4.01 -19.95 -21.29
CA GLY A 266 -3.42 -18.61 -21.25
C GLY A 266 -4.46 -17.53 -20.90
N TRP A 267 -4.38 -16.37 -21.54
CA TRP A 267 -5.38 -15.32 -21.39
C TRP A 267 -6.52 -15.47 -22.41
N ALA A 268 -7.77 -15.42 -21.94
CA ALA A 268 -8.98 -15.34 -22.76
C ALA A 268 -9.40 -13.88 -22.99
N GLY A 269 -9.96 -13.59 -24.16
CA GLY A 269 -10.32 -12.23 -24.60
C GLY A 269 -9.53 -11.79 -25.85
N PRO A 270 -9.48 -10.49 -26.17
CA PRO A 270 -10.10 -9.39 -25.42
C PRO A 270 -11.62 -9.32 -25.60
N SER A 271 -12.33 -9.06 -24.51
CA SER A 271 -13.66 -8.46 -24.58
C SER A 271 -13.54 -6.95 -24.66
N LEU A 272 -14.26 -6.34 -25.60
CA LEU A 272 -14.32 -4.88 -25.72
C LEU A 272 -15.26 -4.32 -24.65
N LEU A 273 -14.78 -3.38 -23.85
CA LEU A 273 -15.63 -2.65 -22.93
C LEU A 273 -16.04 -1.31 -23.57
N PRO A 274 -17.31 -0.89 -23.46
CA PRO A 274 -17.83 0.31 -24.15
C PRO A 274 -17.38 1.62 -23.48
N ARG A 275 -16.06 1.84 -23.46
CA ARG A 275 -15.40 3.03 -22.92
C ARG A 275 -14.18 3.38 -23.77
N ASN A 276 -14.07 4.67 -24.10
CA ASN A 276 -12.86 5.26 -24.65
C ASN A 276 -12.11 5.96 -23.52
N MET A 277 -10.84 5.58 -23.32
CA MET A 277 -9.99 6.03 -22.23
C MET A 277 -8.73 6.76 -22.71
N ALA A 278 -8.61 7.06 -24.02
CA ALA A 278 -7.42 7.72 -24.59
C ALA A 278 -7.15 9.12 -24.03
N GLY A 279 -8.16 9.81 -23.50
CA GLY A 279 -8.02 11.17 -22.98
C GLY A 279 -7.35 11.26 -21.59
N TYR A 280 -7.08 10.13 -20.93
CA TYR A 280 -6.49 10.11 -19.60
C TYR A 280 -4.96 10.00 -19.67
N LYS A 281 -4.26 10.70 -18.76
CA LYS A 281 -2.80 10.57 -18.56
C LYS A 281 -2.45 9.17 -18.06
N GLN A 282 -3.30 8.62 -17.20
CA GLN A 282 -3.11 7.31 -16.59
C GLN A 282 -4.46 6.69 -16.26
N VAL A 283 -4.57 5.37 -16.43
CA VAL A 283 -5.70 4.55 -15.96
C VAL A 283 -5.13 3.38 -15.17
N PHE A 284 -5.73 3.07 -14.03
CA PHE A 284 -5.34 1.92 -13.19
C PHE A 284 -6.55 1.34 -12.49
N ALA A 285 -6.50 0.05 -12.15
CA ALA A 285 -7.56 -0.58 -11.39
C ALA A 285 -7.36 -0.37 -9.89
N GLY A 286 -8.47 -0.15 -9.18
CA GLY A 286 -8.50 0.06 -7.75
C GLY A 286 -8.85 -1.17 -6.94
N HIS A 287 -9.78 -1.98 -7.46
CA HIS A 287 -10.30 -3.17 -6.79
C HIS A 287 -11.17 -3.99 -7.75
N SER A 288 -11.34 -5.28 -7.48
CA SER A 288 -12.37 -6.09 -8.12
C SER A 288 -12.94 -7.13 -7.16
N ASP A 289 -14.26 -7.25 -7.18
CA ASP A 289 -15.03 -8.21 -6.39
C ASP A 289 -15.82 -9.12 -7.33
N HIS A 290 -15.85 -10.41 -7.00
CA HIS A 290 -16.60 -11.42 -7.73
C HIS A 290 -17.73 -11.93 -6.82
N SER A 291 -18.97 -11.72 -7.24
CA SER A 291 -20.10 -12.29 -6.50
C SER A 291 -20.29 -13.76 -6.85
N GLN A 292 -20.83 -14.54 -5.91
CA GLN A 292 -21.25 -15.94 -6.12
C GLN A 292 -22.29 -16.07 -7.26
N ALA A 293 -22.93 -14.97 -7.67
CA ALA A 293 -23.88 -14.92 -8.77
C ALA A 293 -23.22 -14.71 -10.15
N GLY A 294 -21.88 -14.80 -10.25
CA GLY A 294 -21.16 -14.64 -11.52
C GLY A 294 -21.10 -13.20 -12.04
N ILE A 295 -21.28 -12.22 -11.15
CA ILE A 295 -21.14 -10.79 -11.46
C ILE A 295 -19.82 -10.29 -10.91
N ARG A 296 -19.01 -9.71 -11.80
CA ARG A 296 -17.82 -8.96 -11.46
C ARG A 296 -18.16 -7.49 -11.23
N THR A 297 -17.63 -6.91 -10.17
CA THR A 297 -17.56 -5.47 -9.97
C THR A 297 -16.10 -5.02 -10.01
N THR A 298 -15.72 -4.22 -10.98
CA THR A 298 -14.39 -3.63 -11.09
C THR A 298 -14.45 -2.14 -10.84
N ILE A 299 -13.56 -1.62 -10.00
CA ILE A 299 -13.34 -0.19 -9.83
C ILE A 299 -12.10 0.23 -10.61
N LEU A 300 -12.26 1.24 -11.48
CA LEU A 300 -11.16 1.87 -12.20
C LEU A 300 -11.01 3.33 -11.78
N TYR A 301 -9.76 3.77 -11.77
CA TYR A 301 -9.39 5.16 -11.61
C TYR A 301 -8.70 5.65 -12.88
N ALA A 302 -8.92 6.92 -13.22
CA ALA A 302 -8.24 7.56 -14.33
C ALA A 302 -7.87 9.00 -13.97
N ILE A 303 -6.66 9.41 -14.32
CA ILE A 303 -6.15 10.77 -14.04
C ILE A 303 -6.19 11.57 -15.35
N THR A 304 -6.91 12.69 -15.35
CA THR A 304 -6.93 13.60 -16.51
C THR A 304 -5.59 14.33 -16.63
N PRO A 305 -5.23 14.86 -17.82
CA PRO A 305 -4.04 15.71 -17.97
C PRO A 305 -4.06 16.93 -17.03
N GLN A 306 -5.24 17.43 -16.69
CA GLN A 306 -5.46 18.55 -15.77
C GLN A 306 -5.35 18.15 -14.29
N GLY A 307 -5.31 16.85 -13.99
CA GLY A 307 -5.10 16.33 -12.64
C GLY A 307 -6.38 15.99 -11.86
N GLU A 308 -7.51 15.88 -12.54
CA GLU A 308 -8.71 15.32 -11.92
C GLU A 308 -8.58 13.80 -11.85
N LEU A 309 -8.88 13.22 -10.69
CA LEU A 309 -9.00 11.77 -10.50
C LEU A 309 -10.47 11.39 -10.71
N HIS A 310 -10.72 10.63 -11.77
CA HIS A 310 -12.03 10.10 -12.12
C HIS A 310 -12.18 8.66 -11.65
N TRP A 311 -13.33 8.37 -11.06
CA TRP A 311 -13.74 7.02 -10.67
C TRP A 311 -14.75 6.46 -11.67
N PHE A 312 -14.63 5.15 -11.89
CA PHE A 312 -15.55 4.35 -12.66
C PHE A 312 -15.82 3.04 -11.94
N LYS A 313 -17.04 2.55 -12.10
CA LYS A 313 -17.41 1.20 -11.68
C LYS A 313 -18.02 0.46 -12.84
N TYR A 314 -17.47 -0.69 -13.12
CA TYR A 314 -18.01 -1.62 -14.10
C TYR A 314 -18.61 -2.81 -13.35
N LYS A 315 -19.89 -3.07 -13.58
CA LYS A 315 -20.52 -4.33 -13.21
C LYS A 315 -20.77 -5.13 -14.46
N GLY A 316 -20.24 -6.33 -14.59
CA GLY A 316 -20.43 -7.17 -15.77
C GLY A 316 -20.28 -8.65 -15.46
N ALA A 317 -20.64 -9.50 -16.40
CA ALA A 317 -20.46 -10.95 -16.24
C ALA A 317 -18.97 -11.30 -16.10
N ILE A 318 -18.65 -12.28 -15.25
CA ILE A 318 -17.27 -12.76 -15.01
C ILE A 318 -16.59 -13.27 -16.29
N ASN A 319 -17.36 -13.73 -17.27
CA ASN A 319 -16.87 -14.21 -18.57
C ASN A 319 -16.63 -13.09 -19.60
N GLY A 320 -16.85 -11.82 -19.23
CA GLY A 320 -16.65 -10.68 -20.11
C GLY A 320 -17.64 -10.56 -21.26
N ALA A 321 -18.86 -11.11 -21.11
CA ALA A 321 -19.94 -10.87 -22.07
C ALA A 321 -20.28 -9.36 -22.13
N PRO A 322 -20.01 -8.67 -23.25
CA PRO A 322 -20.05 -7.20 -23.35
C PRO A 322 -21.45 -6.60 -23.18
N ASP A 323 -22.51 -7.40 -23.39
CA ASP A 323 -23.89 -6.89 -23.52
C ASP A 323 -24.73 -6.96 -22.22
N SER A 324 -24.14 -7.43 -21.10
CA SER A 324 -24.84 -7.54 -19.80
C SER A 324 -24.27 -6.62 -18.71
N GLY A 325 -23.23 -5.85 -19.02
CA GLY A 325 -22.55 -4.99 -18.05
C GLY A 325 -23.02 -3.53 -18.08
N TYR A 326 -23.10 -2.90 -16.91
CA TYR A 326 -23.39 -1.47 -16.77
C TYR A 326 -22.21 -0.73 -16.13
N TRP A 327 -21.98 0.49 -16.63
CA TRP A 327 -20.94 1.39 -16.15
C TRP A 327 -21.54 2.54 -15.34
N GLU A 328 -20.97 2.80 -14.17
CA GLU A 328 -21.13 4.06 -13.45
C GLU A 328 -19.89 4.95 -13.65
N GLY A 329 -20.11 6.26 -13.70
CA GLY A 329 -19.07 7.25 -13.93
C GLY A 329 -18.81 7.58 -15.42
N PRO A 330 -17.90 8.52 -15.71
CA PRO A 330 -16.90 9.08 -14.80
C PRO A 330 -17.49 9.96 -13.69
N ARG A 331 -16.96 9.85 -12.47
CA ARG A 331 -17.20 10.81 -11.39
C ARG A 331 -15.87 11.43 -10.95
N PRO A 332 -15.71 12.76 -10.97
CA PRO A 332 -14.53 13.39 -10.40
C PRO A 332 -14.57 13.24 -8.87
N ILE A 333 -13.52 12.65 -8.31
CA ILE A 333 -13.42 12.35 -6.87
C ILE A 333 -12.15 12.90 -6.24
N GLY A 334 -11.33 13.62 -6.99
CA GLY A 334 -10.11 14.26 -6.50
C GLY A 334 -9.52 15.19 -7.55
N THR A 335 -8.67 16.11 -7.09
CA THR A 335 -7.97 17.08 -7.93
C THR A 335 -6.48 17.07 -7.59
N ASN A 336 -5.67 17.77 -8.41
CA ASN A 336 -4.23 17.86 -8.24
C ASN A 336 -3.47 16.53 -8.32
N TRP A 337 -3.92 15.53 -9.09
CA TRP A 337 -3.18 14.25 -9.22
C TRP A 337 -2.09 14.26 -10.29
N GLN A 338 -2.03 15.29 -11.14
CA GLN A 338 -1.08 15.41 -12.24
C GLN A 338 0.38 15.60 -11.80
N HIS A 339 0.62 16.12 -10.58
CA HIS A 339 1.96 16.38 -10.05
C HIS A 339 2.68 15.11 -9.56
N PHE A 340 1.96 14.01 -9.34
CA PHE A 340 2.58 12.74 -9.01
C PHE A 340 3.27 12.14 -10.23
N LYS A 341 4.47 11.60 -9.97
CA LYS A 341 5.27 10.85 -10.94
C LYS A 341 4.71 9.43 -11.10
N HIS A 342 4.35 8.79 -9.99
CA HIS A 342 3.75 7.44 -9.98
C HIS A 342 2.48 7.46 -9.13
N VAL A 343 1.42 6.82 -9.61
CA VAL A 343 0.19 6.57 -8.84
C VAL A 343 -0.23 5.13 -9.08
N PHE A 344 -0.48 4.36 -8.04
CA PHE A 344 -0.93 2.98 -8.19
C PHE A 344 -1.75 2.53 -6.98
N SER A 345 -2.63 1.56 -7.19
CA SER A 345 -3.39 0.95 -6.11
C SER A 345 -2.76 -0.37 -5.66
N ILE A 346 -3.01 -0.74 -4.40
CA ILE A 346 -2.70 -2.07 -3.87
C ILE A 346 -3.97 -2.89 -3.58
N GLY A 347 -5.14 -2.42 -4.03
CA GLY A 347 -6.43 -3.04 -3.75
C GLY A 347 -7.21 -2.32 -2.64
N ALA A 348 -8.48 -2.70 -2.46
CA ALA A 348 -9.36 -2.25 -1.36
C ALA A 348 -9.44 -0.72 -1.18
N GLY A 349 -9.30 0.04 -2.27
CA GLY A 349 -9.37 1.51 -2.24
C GLY A 349 -8.09 2.20 -1.76
N ILE A 350 -7.02 1.46 -1.51
CA ILE A 350 -5.74 2.02 -1.07
C ILE A 350 -4.91 2.42 -2.29
N ILE A 351 -4.41 3.65 -2.27
CA ILE A 351 -3.64 4.26 -3.35
C ILE A 351 -2.35 4.84 -2.79
N TYR A 352 -1.25 4.56 -3.48
CA TYR A 352 0.03 5.21 -3.26
C TYR A 352 0.29 6.20 -4.38
N ALA A 353 0.81 7.36 -4.01
CA ALA A 353 1.23 8.38 -4.95
C ALA A 353 2.66 8.82 -4.59
N VAL A 354 3.54 8.86 -5.59
CA VAL A 354 4.94 9.25 -5.44
C VAL A 354 5.16 10.52 -6.23
N ASP A 355 5.61 11.58 -5.57
CA ASP A 355 5.93 12.84 -6.23
C ASP A 355 7.32 12.81 -6.90
N TYR A 356 7.70 13.89 -7.59
CA TYR A 356 9.01 13.99 -8.24
C TYR A 356 10.18 14.12 -7.26
N ASN A 357 9.92 14.49 -6.00
CA ASN A 357 10.92 14.53 -4.93
C ASN A 357 11.11 13.16 -4.26
N GLY A 358 10.31 12.16 -4.65
CA GLY A 358 10.34 10.82 -4.10
C GLY A 358 9.58 10.68 -2.78
N THR A 359 8.74 11.64 -2.40
CA THR A 359 7.82 11.52 -1.27
C THR A 359 6.73 10.52 -1.60
N VAL A 360 6.46 9.57 -0.70
CA VAL A 360 5.42 8.56 -0.88
C VAL A 360 4.24 8.88 0.01
N SER A 361 3.10 9.17 -0.61
CA SER A 361 1.82 9.46 0.03
C SER A 361 0.88 8.28 -0.09
N TRP A 362 0.23 7.92 1.01
CA TRP A 362 -0.81 6.92 1.13
C TRP A 362 -2.19 7.58 1.21
N TYR A 363 -3.17 6.98 0.54
CA TYR A 363 -4.56 7.37 0.53
C TYR A 363 -5.45 6.14 0.66
N LEU A 364 -6.60 6.30 1.32
CA LEU A 364 -7.70 5.33 1.28
C LEU A 364 -8.95 6.02 0.75
N HIS A 365 -9.49 5.52 -0.36
CA HIS A 365 -10.75 5.93 -0.92
C HIS A 365 -11.91 5.22 -0.20
N GLU A 366 -12.51 5.88 0.78
CA GLU A 366 -13.64 5.32 1.54
C GLU A 366 -14.93 5.26 0.70
N GLY A 367 -15.03 6.10 -0.34
CA GLY A 367 -16.09 6.04 -1.34
C GLY A 367 -15.89 5.00 -2.44
N LEU A 368 -15.03 3.98 -2.24
CA LEU A 368 -14.67 2.98 -3.26
C LEU A 368 -15.88 2.39 -4.01
N TYR A 369 -16.95 2.06 -3.28
CA TYR A 369 -18.10 1.35 -3.82
C TYR A 369 -19.23 2.25 -4.33
N ASP A 370 -19.31 3.48 -3.84
CA ASP A 370 -20.36 4.44 -4.16
C ASP A 370 -19.88 5.60 -5.04
N GLY A 371 -18.58 5.70 -5.30
CA GLY A 371 -17.96 6.73 -6.13
C GLY A 371 -18.02 8.14 -5.53
N THR A 372 -18.18 8.27 -4.22
CA THR A 372 -18.09 9.55 -3.50
C THR A 372 -16.63 9.93 -3.23
N GLY A 373 -16.27 11.20 -3.29
CA GLY A 373 -14.89 11.66 -3.01
C GLY A 373 -14.50 11.65 -1.53
N ARG A 374 -14.84 10.59 -0.78
CA ARG A 374 -14.49 10.43 0.64
C ARG A 374 -13.13 9.76 0.76
N TRP A 375 -12.21 10.42 1.45
CA TRP A 375 -10.81 10.02 1.54
C TRP A 375 -10.30 10.06 2.96
N LEU A 376 -9.44 9.10 3.29
CA LEU A 376 -8.50 9.19 4.41
C LEU A 376 -7.09 9.40 3.86
N GLY A 377 -6.36 10.36 4.44
CA GLY A 377 -5.06 10.82 3.93
C GLY A 377 -5.16 12.15 3.16
N PRO A 378 -4.06 12.62 2.54
CA PRO A 378 -2.78 11.94 2.39
C PRO A 378 -2.06 11.69 3.72
N LYS A 379 -1.42 10.54 3.84
CA LYS A 379 -0.39 10.28 4.86
C LYS A 379 0.95 10.09 4.17
N ILE A 380 1.96 10.87 4.54
CA ILE A 380 3.32 10.60 4.08
C ILE A 380 3.80 9.34 4.80
N VAL A 381 4.11 8.30 4.05
CA VAL A 381 4.46 6.97 4.57
C VAL A 381 5.88 6.53 4.24
N ASN A 382 6.56 7.19 3.30
CA ASN A 382 7.97 6.95 2.98
C ASN A 382 8.56 8.12 2.18
N SER A 383 9.87 8.09 1.91
CA SER A 383 10.56 9.06 1.07
C SER A 383 11.74 8.42 0.30
N GLY A 384 12.39 9.18 -0.58
CA GLY A 384 13.59 8.73 -1.33
C GLY A 384 13.30 7.94 -2.61
N TRP A 385 12.05 7.89 -3.07
CA TRP A 385 11.63 7.10 -4.24
C TRP A 385 11.79 7.87 -5.57
N THR A 386 12.96 8.47 -5.80
CA THR A 386 13.20 9.38 -6.95
C THR A 386 13.53 8.64 -8.25
N ASN A 387 14.18 7.48 -8.17
CA ASN A 387 14.88 6.83 -9.28
C ASN A 387 14.13 5.66 -9.95
N PHE A 388 12.79 5.64 -9.85
CA PHE A 388 11.95 4.63 -10.49
C PHE A 388 11.38 5.12 -11.83
N GLN A 389 11.46 4.27 -12.86
CA GLN A 389 10.78 4.47 -14.14
C GLN A 389 9.37 3.87 -14.15
N SER A 390 9.11 2.84 -13.35
CA SER A 390 7.81 2.20 -13.20
C SER A 390 7.67 1.63 -11.79
N MET A 391 6.45 1.67 -11.26
CA MET A 391 6.11 1.13 -9.94
C MET A 391 4.75 0.43 -10.01
N PHE A 392 4.63 -0.70 -9.33
CA PHE A 392 3.42 -1.51 -9.32
C PHE A 392 3.33 -2.37 -8.05
N SER A 393 2.14 -2.89 -7.78
CA SER A 393 1.89 -3.71 -6.59
C SER A 393 0.94 -4.85 -6.92
N PRO A 394 1.19 -6.06 -6.42
CA PRO A 394 0.21 -7.15 -6.45
C PRO A 394 -0.84 -7.03 -5.32
N GLY A 395 -0.59 -6.22 -4.29
CA GLY A 395 -1.43 -6.07 -3.11
C GLY A 395 -0.69 -6.35 -1.79
N LEU A 396 -1.43 -6.31 -0.67
CA LEU A 396 -0.97 -6.67 0.69
C LEU A 396 0.32 -5.96 1.14
N GLY A 397 0.48 -4.70 0.74
CA GLY A 397 1.62 -3.86 1.11
C GLY A 397 2.93 -4.19 0.39
N ILE A 398 2.95 -5.18 -0.52
CA ILE A 398 4.12 -5.48 -1.35
C ILE A 398 4.17 -4.48 -2.50
N ILE A 399 5.32 -3.86 -2.74
CA ILE A 399 5.51 -2.86 -3.80
C ILE A 399 6.80 -3.17 -4.55
N TYR A 400 6.73 -3.09 -5.87
CA TYR A 400 7.89 -3.20 -6.74
C TYR A 400 8.17 -1.87 -7.44
N GLY A 401 9.45 -1.55 -7.56
CA GLY A 401 9.93 -0.42 -8.35
C GLY A 401 11.01 -0.87 -9.32
N ILE A 402 10.90 -0.49 -10.58
CA ILE A 402 11.93 -0.70 -11.59
C ILE A 402 12.76 0.56 -11.68
N THR A 403 14.06 0.45 -11.42
CA THR A 403 14.99 1.58 -11.53
C THR A 403 15.25 1.93 -13.00
N ASN A 404 15.80 3.12 -13.25
CA ASN A 404 16.23 3.50 -14.60
C ASN A 404 17.34 2.60 -15.18
N THR A 405 18.07 1.88 -14.32
CA THR A 405 19.09 0.89 -14.73
C THR A 405 18.50 -0.51 -14.95
N GLY A 406 17.21 -0.70 -14.67
CA GLY A 406 16.52 -1.97 -14.87
C GLY A 406 16.52 -2.93 -13.70
N ASP A 407 16.98 -2.49 -12.53
CA ASP A 407 16.90 -3.29 -11.32
C ASP A 407 15.47 -3.31 -10.81
N LEU A 408 14.97 -4.49 -10.45
CA LEU A 408 13.69 -4.65 -9.77
C LEU A 408 13.93 -4.62 -8.27
N LEU A 409 13.44 -3.58 -7.61
CA LEU A 409 13.49 -3.43 -6.16
C LEU A 409 12.14 -3.82 -5.56
N TRP A 410 12.20 -4.57 -4.46
CA TRP A 410 11.06 -4.97 -3.65
C TRP A 410 11.02 -4.16 -2.34
N PHE A 411 9.80 -3.82 -1.94
CA PHE A 411 9.48 -3.18 -0.68
C PHE A 411 8.26 -3.86 -0.07
N ARG A 412 8.16 -3.81 1.26
CA ARG A 412 6.94 -4.21 1.97
C ARG A 412 6.58 -3.18 3.02
N HIS A 413 5.41 -2.58 2.88
CA HIS A 413 4.81 -1.72 3.88
C HIS A 413 3.90 -2.56 4.77
N ARG A 414 4.28 -2.79 6.02
CA ARG A 414 3.52 -3.62 6.97
C ARG A 414 2.33 -2.90 7.61
N GLY A 415 2.28 -1.56 7.53
CA GLY A 415 1.16 -0.73 7.96
C GLY A 415 0.29 -0.22 6.81
N TRP A 416 0.21 -0.98 5.72
CA TRP A 416 -0.44 -0.58 4.48
C TRP A 416 -1.95 -0.39 4.64
N GLU A 417 -2.61 -1.09 5.57
CA GLU A 417 -4.05 -0.99 5.80
C GLU A 417 -4.46 0.38 6.36
N ILE A 418 -3.53 1.07 7.02
CA ILE A 418 -3.79 2.27 7.81
C ILE A 418 -2.91 3.47 7.42
N GLY A 419 -1.93 3.27 6.54
CA GLY A 419 -1.00 4.31 6.10
C GLY A 419 -0.01 4.73 7.18
N GLN A 420 0.62 3.77 7.87
CA GLN A 420 1.56 4.07 8.95
C GLN A 420 3.00 4.27 8.44
N ASN A 421 3.56 5.45 8.65
CA ASN A 421 4.94 5.76 8.21
C ASN A 421 6.01 5.01 9.01
N THR A 422 5.88 4.97 10.34
CA THR A 422 6.87 4.35 11.24
C THR A 422 6.19 3.57 12.35
N SER A 423 6.77 2.43 12.72
CA SER A 423 6.57 1.82 14.04
C SER A 423 7.71 2.29 14.96
N GLN A 424 7.55 2.16 16.28
CA GLN A 424 8.59 2.54 17.26
C GLN A 424 9.95 1.87 16.96
N ASP A 425 9.96 0.72 16.29
CA ASP A 425 11.17 -0.04 15.92
C ASP A 425 11.60 0.11 14.45
N GLY A 426 11.01 1.02 13.67
CA GLY A 426 11.34 1.19 12.24
C GLY A 426 10.89 0.04 11.33
N CYS A 427 10.16 -0.94 11.86
CA CYS A 427 9.72 -2.15 11.16
C CYS A 427 8.54 -1.92 10.18
N ALA A 428 7.97 -0.72 10.11
CA ALA A 428 6.83 -0.41 9.24
C ALA A 428 7.15 -0.72 7.76
N TRP A 429 8.42 -0.61 7.38
CA TRP A 429 8.90 -0.95 6.05
C TRP A 429 9.97 -2.04 6.08
N ALA A 430 10.00 -2.85 5.02
CA ALA A 430 11.13 -3.70 4.66
C ALA A 430 11.58 -3.39 3.23
N GLY A 431 12.87 -3.65 2.96
CA GLY A 431 13.54 -3.25 1.72
C GLY A 431 14.19 -1.86 1.81
N PRO A 432 14.75 -1.34 0.70
CA PRO A 432 14.75 -1.94 -0.64
C PRO A 432 15.58 -3.21 -0.72
N ASN A 433 15.01 -4.28 -1.28
CA ASN A 433 15.77 -5.47 -1.68
C ASN A 433 15.82 -5.54 -3.21
N LYS A 434 17.01 -5.66 -3.79
CA LYS A 434 17.13 -5.98 -5.22
C LYS A 434 16.75 -7.43 -5.45
N VAL A 435 15.65 -7.64 -6.15
CA VAL A 435 15.10 -8.98 -6.42
C VAL A 435 15.19 -9.38 -7.88
N GLY A 436 15.59 -8.47 -8.78
CA GLY A 436 15.79 -8.80 -10.19
C GLY A 436 16.57 -7.72 -10.94
N ASN A 437 16.86 -7.98 -12.21
CA ASN A 437 17.54 -7.09 -13.14
C ASN A 437 16.97 -7.28 -14.56
N GLY A 438 17.25 -6.34 -15.48
CA GLY A 438 16.81 -6.43 -16.87
C GLY A 438 15.36 -6.00 -17.12
N TRP A 439 14.65 -5.50 -16.10
CA TRP A 439 13.22 -5.17 -16.19
C TRP A 439 12.91 -3.91 -17.01
N GLN A 440 13.93 -3.16 -17.41
CA GLN A 440 13.78 -2.01 -18.30
C GLN A 440 13.44 -2.38 -19.74
N GLU A 441 13.57 -3.66 -20.12
CA GLU A 441 13.21 -4.13 -21.45
C GLU A 441 11.70 -4.19 -21.70
N PHE A 442 10.89 -4.21 -20.64
CA PHE A 442 9.43 -4.32 -20.71
C PHE A 442 8.79 -2.92 -20.76
N PRO A 443 8.11 -2.54 -21.86
CA PRO A 443 7.39 -1.26 -21.90
C PRO A 443 6.20 -1.22 -20.93
N PHE A 444 5.63 -2.38 -20.59
CA PHE A 444 4.55 -2.52 -19.61
C PHE A 444 4.84 -3.64 -18.64
N VAL A 445 4.65 -3.36 -17.35
CA VAL A 445 4.77 -4.33 -16.26
C VAL A 445 3.62 -4.11 -15.28
N PHE A 446 3.00 -5.21 -14.84
CA PHE A 446 1.97 -5.21 -13.80
C PHE A 446 2.06 -6.49 -12.96
N ALA A 447 1.32 -6.56 -11.87
CA ALA A 447 1.30 -7.75 -11.02
C ALA A 447 -0.09 -8.08 -10.51
N ASN A 448 -0.33 -9.37 -10.29
CA ASN A 448 -1.54 -9.93 -9.70
C ASN A 448 -1.17 -10.73 -8.45
N LEU A 449 -2.00 -10.63 -7.42
CA LEU A 449 -1.98 -11.57 -6.30
C LEU A 449 -3.26 -12.40 -6.36
N PRO A 450 -3.19 -13.67 -6.78
CA PRO A 450 -4.35 -14.54 -6.78
C PRO A 450 -4.70 -14.90 -5.34
N LEU A 451 -5.94 -14.62 -4.93
CA LEU A 451 -6.49 -15.22 -3.74
C LEU A 451 -7.01 -16.60 -4.12
N GLY A 452 -6.39 -17.64 -3.56
CA GLY A 452 -7.15 -18.88 -3.37
C GLY A 452 -8.32 -18.61 -2.42
N PRO A 453 -9.39 -19.40 -2.44
CA PRO A 453 -10.44 -19.27 -1.43
C PRO A 453 -9.81 -19.51 -0.06
N TYR A 454 -9.56 -18.42 0.67
CA TYR A 454 -9.30 -18.46 2.10
C TYR A 454 -10.68 -18.62 2.74
N ASN A 455 -11.02 -19.87 3.06
CA ASN A 455 -12.24 -20.22 3.79
C ASN A 455 -12.26 -19.61 5.18
#